data_AF-A0A1G3C2R1-F1
#
_entry.id   AF-A0A1G3C2R1-F1
#
_cell.length_a   1.000
_cell.length_b   1.000
_cell.length_c   1.000
_cell.angle_alpha   90.00
_cell.angle_beta   90.00
_cell.angle_gamma   90.00
#
_symmetry.space_group_name_H-M   'P 1'
#
loop_
_entity.id
_entity.type
_entity.pdbx_description
1 polymer ?
#
loop_
_entity_poly.entity_id
_entity_poly.type
_entity_poly.pdbx_seq_one_letter_code
_entity_poly.pdbx_strand_id
1 'polypeptide(L)'
;MMFLAGITIPIVSSIQSNSRKGITSAQISQMELAIRQFESDFGVFPPDDYRTSVTPLSLGGISIPTDDDLDTASKCLAFFLGCKFTFSSASFNGVYGPYIEFKKSQISGMGVNFADDTADLSIEGINATREVFQYKDPFGSFYSYDSSSPSYNVASFDIYSFGPDKIDSFGTETSDDITNW
;
A
#
# COMPACT_ATOMS: atom_id res chain seq x y z
N MET A 1 -41.26 21.74 22.38
CA MET A 1 -39.99 21.65 21.62
C MET A 1 -39.12 20.61 22.33
N MET A 2 -39.16 19.35 21.89
CA MET A 2 -38.47 18.23 22.55
C MET A 2 -37.08 18.09 21.93
N PHE A 3 -36.04 18.21 22.77
CA PHE A 3 -34.64 18.08 22.38
C PHE A 3 -34.27 16.59 22.24
N LEU A 4 -34.04 16.15 21.01
CA LEU A 4 -33.54 14.81 20.67
C LEU A 4 -32.13 14.91 20.05
N ALA A 5 -31.20 15.58 20.76
CA ALA A 5 -29.83 15.79 20.27
C ALA A 5 -28.74 15.14 21.17
N GLY A 6 -29.10 14.59 22.33
CA GLY A 6 -28.13 14.10 23.33
C GLY A 6 -27.73 12.63 23.20
N ILE A 7 -28.56 11.77 22.61
CA ILE A 7 -28.29 10.32 22.50
C ILE A 7 -27.65 9.98 21.14
N THR A 8 -27.76 10.87 20.15
CA THR A 8 -27.27 10.63 18.79
C THR A 8 -25.76 10.70 18.68
N ILE A 9 -25.09 11.57 19.46
CA ILE A 9 -23.64 11.81 19.32
C ILE A 9 -22.78 10.54 19.58
N PRO A 10 -22.94 9.82 20.71
CA PRO A 10 -22.12 8.62 20.97
C PRO A 10 -22.46 7.44 20.05
N ILE A 11 -23.72 7.31 19.61
CA ILE A 11 -24.12 6.26 18.67
C ILE A 11 -23.51 6.52 17.29
N VAL A 12 -23.52 7.78 16.83
CA VAL A 12 -22.92 8.17 15.54
C VAL A 12 -21.40 7.95 15.54
N SER A 13 -20.69 8.25 16.63
CA SER A 13 -19.25 7.99 16.71
C SER A 13 -18.92 6.49 16.65
N SER A 14 -19.70 5.63 17.29
CA SER A 14 -19.49 4.18 17.26
C SER A 14 -19.81 3.57 15.89
N ILE A 15 -20.88 4.02 15.23
CA ILE A 15 -21.22 3.60 13.86
C ILE A 15 -20.13 4.01 12.88
N GLN A 16 -19.60 5.23 13.00
CA GLN A 16 -18.50 5.70 12.17
C GLN A 16 -17.23 4.88 12.40
N SER A 17 -16.89 4.57 13.65
CA SER A 17 -15.73 3.72 13.97
C SER A 17 -15.87 2.33 13.37
N ASN A 18 -17.01 1.66 13.58
CA ASN A 18 -17.26 0.33 13.02
C ASN A 18 -17.27 0.33 11.48
N SER A 19 -17.83 1.37 10.86
CA SER A 19 -17.78 1.54 9.40
C SER A 19 -16.35 1.70 8.90
N ARG A 20 -15.51 2.48 9.59
CA ARG A 20 -14.09 2.62 9.27
C ARG A 20 -13.34 1.30 9.42
N LYS A 21 -13.64 0.50 10.45
CA LYS A 21 -13.07 -0.85 10.58
C LYS A 21 -13.43 -1.74 9.38
N GLY A 22 -14.70 -1.75 8.99
CA GLY A 22 -15.16 -2.49 7.80
C GLY A 22 -14.49 -2.02 6.50
N ILE A 23 -14.32 -0.71 6.32
CA ILE A 23 -13.58 -0.14 5.17
C ILE A 23 -12.12 -0.58 5.20
N THR A 24 -11.48 -0.54 6.38
CA THR A 24 -10.07 -0.90 6.55
C THR A 24 -9.84 -2.36 6.19
N SER A 25 -10.71 -3.26 6.65
CA SER A 25 -10.66 -4.69 6.31
C SER A 25 -10.85 -4.92 4.82
N ALA A 26 -11.83 -4.24 4.19
CA ALA A 26 -12.02 -4.32 2.75
C ALA A 26 -10.81 -3.80 1.95
N GLN A 27 -10.16 -2.75 2.43
CA GLN A 27 -8.93 -2.22 1.83
C GLN A 27 -7.75 -3.19 1.98
N ILE A 28 -7.62 -3.87 3.12
CA ILE A 28 -6.64 -4.95 3.31
C ILE A 28 -6.88 -6.07 2.30
N SER A 29 -8.11 -6.55 2.16
CA SER A 29 -8.42 -7.59 1.16
C SER A 29 -8.16 -7.13 -0.29
N GLN A 30 -8.38 -5.84 -0.61
CA GLN A 30 -8.00 -5.28 -1.91
C GLN A 30 -6.48 -5.28 -2.11
N MET A 31 -5.72 -4.89 -1.09
CA MET A 31 -4.26 -4.93 -1.11
C MET A 31 -3.73 -6.34 -1.24
N GLU A 32 -4.30 -7.32 -0.51
CA GLU A 32 -3.93 -8.72 -0.66
C GLU A 32 -4.07 -9.20 -2.10
N LEU A 33 -5.21 -8.93 -2.74
CA LEU A 33 -5.44 -9.33 -4.14
C LEU A 33 -4.44 -8.65 -5.09
N ALA A 34 -4.18 -7.36 -4.89
CA ALA A 34 -3.23 -6.62 -5.71
C ALA A 34 -1.78 -7.09 -5.54
N ILE A 35 -1.37 -7.41 -4.31
CA ILE A 35 -0.05 -7.99 -4.00
C ILE A 35 0.09 -9.35 -4.68
N ARG A 36 -0.96 -10.18 -4.66
CA ARG A 36 -0.97 -11.47 -5.38
C ARG A 36 -0.92 -11.30 -6.89
N GLN A 37 -1.56 -10.26 -7.43
CA GLN A 37 -1.47 -9.96 -8.85
C GLN A 37 -0.06 -9.49 -9.23
N PHE A 38 0.56 -8.63 -8.40
CA PHE A 38 1.96 -8.24 -8.54
C PHE A 38 2.89 -9.46 -8.48
N GLU A 39 2.71 -10.35 -7.50
CA GLU A 39 3.46 -11.60 -7.36
C GLU A 39 3.33 -12.46 -8.62
N SER A 40 2.13 -12.56 -9.20
CA SER A 40 1.91 -13.30 -10.43
C SER A 40 2.68 -12.72 -11.62
N ASP A 41 2.88 -11.41 -11.68
CA ASP A 41 3.54 -10.72 -12.79
C ASP A 41 5.07 -10.67 -12.63
N PHE A 42 5.55 -10.44 -11.40
CA PHE A 42 6.96 -10.22 -11.09
C PHE A 42 7.64 -11.42 -10.43
N GLY A 43 6.88 -12.43 -9.99
CA GLY A 43 7.37 -13.63 -9.32
C GLY A 43 7.80 -13.42 -7.86
N VAL A 44 7.63 -12.21 -7.33
CA VAL A 44 7.99 -11.82 -5.96
C VAL A 44 6.94 -10.85 -5.40
N PHE A 45 6.84 -10.75 -4.09
CA PHE A 45 6.06 -9.70 -3.45
C PHE A 45 6.74 -8.32 -3.58
N PRO A 46 5.97 -7.22 -3.48
CA PRO A 46 6.56 -5.90 -3.34
C PRO A 46 7.58 -5.88 -2.20
N PRO A 47 8.80 -5.34 -2.39
CA PRO A 47 9.82 -5.34 -1.35
C PRO A 47 9.50 -4.35 -0.24
N ASP A 48 10.06 -4.59 0.95
CA ASP A 48 9.85 -3.73 2.12
C ASP A 48 10.72 -2.45 2.07
N ASP A 49 11.80 -2.46 1.27
CA ASP A 49 12.60 -1.29 0.92
C ASP A 49 13.12 -1.40 -0.53
N TYR A 50 13.26 -0.27 -1.22
CA TYR A 50 13.65 -0.24 -2.64
C TYR A 50 14.67 0.85 -2.97
N ARG A 51 15.64 1.01 -2.06
CA ARG A 51 16.72 2.02 -2.13
C ARG A 51 17.82 1.64 -3.11
N THR A 52 18.69 2.59 -3.43
CA THR A 52 19.82 2.34 -4.36
C THR A 52 20.79 1.25 -3.91
N SER A 53 20.78 0.90 -2.63
CA SER A 53 21.57 -0.19 -2.05
C SER A 53 21.01 -1.60 -2.31
N VAL A 54 19.77 -1.75 -2.77
CA VAL A 54 19.16 -3.06 -3.05
C VAL A 54 19.32 -3.46 -4.51
N THR A 55 19.21 -4.77 -4.77
CA THR A 55 19.17 -5.27 -6.15
C THR A 55 17.86 -4.82 -6.81
N PRO A 56 17.90 -4.10 -7.94
CA PRO A 56 16.70 -3.69 -8.63
C PRO A 56 15.86 -4.89 -9.08
N LEU A 57 14.55 -4.79 -8.91
CA LEU A 57 13.59 -5.68 -9.52
C LEU A 57 13.63 -5.49 -11.03
N SER A 58 13.65 -6.60 -11.77
CA SER A 58 13.71 -6.58 -13.22
C SER A 58 12.71 -7.54 -13.83
N LEU A 59 12.12 -7.13 -14.95
CA LEU A 59 11.23 -7.98 -15.74
C LEU A 59 11.67 -7.93 -17.19
N GLY A 60 11.81 -9.11 -17.81
CA GLY A 60 12.29 -9.21 -19.20
C GLY A 60 13.71 -8.64 -19.42
N GLY A 61 14.54 -8.57 -18.37
CA GLY A 61 15.89 -7.99 -18.42
C GLY A 61 15.94 -6.47 -18.27
N ILE A 62 14.81 -5.80 -18.08
CA ILE A 62 14.72 -4.36 -17.85
C ILE A 62 14.51 -4.12 -16.35
N SER A 63 15.37 -3.31 -15.74
CA SER A 63 15.29 -3.02 -14.31
C SER A 63 14.38 -1.83 -14.03
N ILE A 64 13.57 -1.92 -12.99
CA ILE A 64 12.85 -0.79 -12.41
C ILE A 64 13.86 0.03 -11.58
N PRO A 65 14.05 1.33 -11.84
CA PRO A 65 14.96 2.19 -11.07
C PRO A 65 14.67 2.14 -9.58
N THR A 66 15.71 1.93 -8.78
CA THR A 66 15.66 2.06 -7.31
C THR A 66 15.70 3.53 -6.90
N ASP A 67 15.17 3.83 -5.71
CA ASP A 67 15.06 5.20 -5.21
C ASP A 67 15.23 5.24 -3.69
N ASP A 68 16.09 6.14 -3.19
CA ASP A 68 16.40 6.23 -1.76
C ASP A 68 15.21 6.72 -0.92
N ASP A 69 14.21 7.36 -1.53
CA ASP A 69 12.98 7.77 -0.85
C ASP A 69 12.00 6.60 -0.64
N LEU A 70 12.21 5.45 -1.30
CA LEU A 70 11.49 4.20 -1.08
C LEU A 70 12.12 3.38 0.06
N ASP A 71 12.19 4.00 1.24
CA ASP A 71 12.89 3.51 2.43
C ASP A 71 12.00 2.78 3.45
N THR A 72 10.70 2.67 3.19
CA THR A 72 9.73 2.02 4.08
C THR A 72 8.74 1.17 3.31
N ALA A 73 8.29 0.08 3.94
CA ALA A 73 7.40 -0.90 3.32
C ALA A 73 6.08 -0.27 2.83
N SER A 74 5.54 0.69 3.57
CA SER A 74 4.33 1.43 3.17
C SER A 74 4.53 2.25 1.88
N LYS A 75 5.71 2.86 1.70
CA LYS A 75 6.05 3.61 0.47
C LYS A 75 6.24 2.67 -0.71
N CYS A 76 6.98 1.58 -0.52
CA CYS A 76 7.17 0.56 -1.54
C CYS A 76 5.85 -0.05 -1.98
N LEU A 77 4.97 -0.39 -1.02
CA LEU A 77 3.65 -0.93 -1.30
C LEU A 77 2.82 0.04 -2.15
N ALA A 78 2.75 1.31 -1.76
CA ALA A 78 2.03 2.32 -2.54
C ALA A 78 2.62 2.48 -3.95
N PHE A 79 3.96 2.53 -4.07
CA PHE A 79 4.66 2.64 -5.35
C PHE A 79 4.36 1.46 -6.28
N PHE A 80 4.63 0.22 -5.85
CA PHE A 80 4.49 -0.95 -6.72
C PHE A 80 3.04 -1.29 -7.05
N LEU A 81 2.11 -1.08 -6.11
CA LEU A 81 0.69 -1.34 -6.38
C LEU A 81 0.00 -0.21 -7.16
N GLY A 82 0.48 1.02 -7.01
CA GLY A 82 -0.18 2.20 -7.58
C GLY A 82 0.43 2.74 -8.86
N CYS A 83 1.65 2.36 -9.21
CA CYS A 83 2.29 2.77 -10.45
C CYS A 83 1.98 1.81 -11.60
N LYS A 84 2.01 2.35 -12.82
CA LYS A 84 1.96 1.58 -14.05
C LYS A 84 3.34 1.56 -14.70
N PHE A 85 3.83 0.36 -14.98
CA PHE A 85 5.12 0.11 -15.61
C PHE A 85 4.90 -0.29 -17.07
N THR A 86 5.41 0.50 -17.99
CA THR A 86 5.38 0.21 -19.43
C THR A 86 6.80 -0.12 -19.89
N PHE A 87 7.04 -1.40 -20.13
CA PHE A 87 8.30 -1.90 -20.64
C PHE A 87 8.27 -1.89 -22.16
N SER A 88 9.31 -1.36 -22.79
CA SER A 88 9.37 -1.19 -24.24
C SER A 88 10.80 -1.36 -24.75
N SER A 89 11.18 -2.61 -25.01
CA SER A 89 12.47 -2.98 -25.62
C SER A 89 12.27 -3.87 -26.85
N ALA A 90 13.36 -4.16 -27.58
CA ALA A 90 13.31 -5.06 -28.73
C ALA A 90 12.89 -6.50 -28.38
N SER A 91 13.19 -6.97 -27.16
CA SER A 91 12.96 -8.36 -26.72
C SER A 91 11.81 -8.52 -25.73
N PHE A 92 11.33 -7.43 -25.13
CA PHE A 92 10.28 -7.46 -24.11
C PHE A 92 9.44 -6.20 -24.17
N ASN A 93 8.12 -6.39 -24.26
CA ASN A 93 7.13 -5.32 -24.26
C ASN A 93 5.96 -5.77 -23.40
N GLY A 94 5.51 -4.90 -22.49
CA GLY A 94 4.41 -5.21 -21.59
C GLY A 94 4.01 -4.02 -20.74
N VAL A 95 2.74 -4.02 -20.33
CA VAL A 95 2.20 -3.02 -19.40
C VAL A 95 1.73 -3.77 -18.17
N TYR A 96 2.21 -3.33 -17.00
CA TYR A 96 1.95 -3.94 -15.71
C TYR A 96 1.46 -2.86 -14.74
N GLY A 97 0.47 -3.21 -13.93
CA GLY A 97 -0.21 -2.25 -13.06
C GLY A 97 -1.02 -1.17 -13.81
N PRO A 98 -1.53 -0.16 -13.09
CA PRO A 98 -1.58 -0.13 -11.64
C PRO A 98 -2.50 -1.25 -11.13
N TYR A 99 -2.14 -1.87 -10.02
CA TYR A 99 -2.91 -2.94 -9.41
C TYR A 99 -4.01 -2.39 -8.49
N ILE A 100 -3.79 -1.18 -7.95
CA ILE A 100 -4.75 -0.43 -7.14
C ILE A 100 -4.75 1.03 -7.56
N GLU A 101 -5.94 1.60 -7.67
CA GLU A 101 -6.12 3.05 -7.71
C GLU A 101 -6.36 3.60 -6.30
N PHE A 102 -5.47 4.49 -5.86
CA PHE A 102 -5.58 5.10 -4.54
C PHE A 102 -6.40 6.39 -4.58
N LYS A 103 -7.37 6.50 -3.65
CA LYS A 103 -8.09 7.76 -3.43
C LYS A 103 -7.11 8.83 -2.92
N LYS A 104 -7.14 10.02 -3.53
CA LYS A 104 -6.30 11.16 -3.13
C LYS A 104 -6.36 11.49 -1.64
N SER A 105 -7.52 11.32 -0.99
CA SER A 105 -7.69 11.59 0.44
C SER A 105 -7.03 10.56 1.36
N GLN A 106 -6.60 9.42 0.82
CA GLN A 106 -6.03 8.30 1.57
C GLN A 106 -4.54 8.12 1.29
N ILE A 107 -3.94 8.97 0.46
CA ILE A 107 -2.50 8.98 0.24
C ILE A 107 -1.91 10.26 0.81
N SER A 108 -0.69 10.15 1.29
CA SER A 108 0.10 11.30 1.75
C SER A 108 1.36 11.35 0.92
N GLY A 109 1.51 12.41 0.14
CA GLY A 109 2.71 12.67 -0.62
C GLY A 109 3.83 13.20 0.27
N MET A 110 5.07 12.87 -0.09
CA MET A 110 6.27 13.25 0.66
C MET A 110 6.99 14.49 0.10
N GLY A 111 6.49 15.06 -1.01
CA GLY A 111 7.12 16.19 -1.71
C GLY A 111 8.41 15.82 -2.47
N VAL A 112 8.67 14.53 -2.63
CA VAL A 112 9.82 13.97 -3.35
C VAL A 112 9.31 13.10 -4.49
N ASN A 113 10.04 13.11 -5.61
CA ASN A 113 9.69 12.32 -6.78
C ASN A 113 10.61 11.12 -6.89
N PHE A 114 10.06 9.96 -7.22
CA PHE A 114 10.86 8.79 -7.54
C PHE A 114 11.59 8.98 -8.89
N ALA A 115 12.63 8.18 -9.10
CA ALA A 115 13.50 8.18 -10.27
C ALA A 115 12.77 8.23 -11.64
N ASP A 116 13.44 8.86 -12.61
CA ASP A 116 12.90 9.08 -13.95
C ASP A 116 12.82 7.80 -14.80
N ASP A 117 11.99 7.87 -15.85
CA ASP A 117 11.91 6.88 -16.92
C ASP A 117 13.30 6.56 -17.51
N THR A 118 13.44 5.35 -18.01
CA THR A 118 14.62 4.94 -18.79
C THR A 118 14.26 4.83 -20.28
N ALA A 119 15.24 4.49 -21.12
CA ALA A 119 14.99 4.29 -22.55
C ALA A 119 13.98 3.15 -22.81
N ASP A 120 13.95 2.14 -21.94
CA ASP A 120 13.16 0.92 -22.13
C ASP A 120 12.03 0.75 -21.09
N LEU A 121 11.85 1.72 -20.18
CA LEU A 121 10.82 1.70 -19.14
C LEU A 121 10.23 3.09 -18.93
N SER A 122 8.90 3.19 -19.07
CA SER A 122 8.15 4.35 -18.61
C SER A 122 7.31 4.02 -17.38
N ILE A 123 7.32 4.91 -16.40
CA ILE A 123 6.60 4.76 -15.13
C ILE A 123 5.58 5.89 -15.01
N GLU A 124 4.30 5.52 -15.03
CA GLU A 124 3.22 6.43 -14.69
C GLU A 124 2.89 6.24 -13.21
N GLY A 125 3.21 7.25 -12.41
CA GLY A 125 3.01 7.19 -10.97
C GLY A 125 1.55 7.37 -10.53
N ILE A 126 1.34 7.26 -9.22
CA ILE A 126 0.00 7.28 -8.62
C ILE A 126 -0.72 8.58 -8.96
N ASN A 127 -1.97 8.48 -9.42
CA ASN A 127 -2.79 9.62 -9.82
C ASN A 127 -2.09 10.54 -10.85
N ALA A 128 -1.28 9.97 -11.74
CA ALA A 128 -0.46 10.66 -12.74
C ALA A 128 0.56 11.65 -12.15
N THR A 129 1.06 11.37 -10.94
CA THR A 129 2.12 12.13 -10.29
C THR A 129 3.31 11.22 -9.98
N ARG A 130 4.53 11.74 -10.07
CA ARG A 130 5.76 10.99 -9.72
C ARG A 130 6.14 11.07 -8.25
N GLU A 131 5.25 11.58 -7.42
CA GLU A 131 5.52 11.75 -6.00
C GLU A 131 5.52 10.40 -5.28
N VAL A 132 6.40 10.24 -4.30
CA VAL A 132 6.39 9.08 -3.39
C VAL A 132 5.27 9.25 -2.38
N PHE A 133 4.38 8.27 -2.31
CA PHE A 133 3.22 8.27 -1.42
C PHE A 133 3.28 7.19 -0.36
N GLN A 134 2.57 7.43 0.74
CA GLN A 134 2.20 6.41 1.72
C GLN A 134 0.68 6.28 1.80
N TYR A 135 0.19 5.06 2.00
CA TYR A 135 -1.24 4.77 2.04
C TYR A 135 -1.79 4.75 3.48
N LYS A 136 -2.78 5.60 3.73
CA LYS A 136 -3.45 5.76 5.02
C LYS A 136 -4.68 4.89 5.12
N ASP A 137 -4.83 4.28 6.28
CA ASP A 137 -6.07 3.69 6.72
C ASP A 137 -7.15 4.78 7.00
N PRO A 138 -8.42 4.39 7.17
CA PRO A 138 -9.52 5.30 7.51
C PRO A 138 -9.40 6.01 8.87
N PHE A 139 -8.45 5.63 9.72
CA PHE A 139 -8.16 6.24 11.02
C PHE A 139 -7.02 7.28 10.91
N GLY A 140 -6.36 7.35 9.76
CA GLY A 140 -5.31 8.29 9.41
C GLY A 140 -3.91 7.81 9.73
N SER A 141 -3.74 6.55 10.15
CA SER A 141 -2.44 5.90 10.28
C SER A 141 -2.04 5.28 8.95
N PHE A 142 -0.76 5.02 8.72
CA PHE A 142 -0.31 4.33 7.52
C PHE A 142 -0.48 2.82 7.70
N TYR A 143 -0.83 2.12 6.62
CA TYR A 143 -0.77 0.66 6.63
C TYR A 143 0.66 0.18 6.81
N SER A 144 0.80 -0.86 7.62
CA SER A 144 2.03 -1.61 7.84
C SER A 144 2.05 -2.83 6.94
N TYR A 145 3.23 -3.15 6.41
CA TYR A 145 3.45 -4.23 5.47
C TYR A 145 4.82 -4.86 5.72
N ASP A 146 4.91 -6.19 5.62
CA ASP A 146 6.15 -6.95 5.70
C ASP A 146 6.04 -8.22 4.84
N SER A 147 6.93 -8.35 3.86
CA SER A 147 7.06 -9.55 3.02
C SER A 147 8.40 -10.24 3.16
N SER A 148 9.42 -9.55 3.67
CA SER A 148 10.77 -10.09 3.79
C SER A 148 10.94 -10.98 5.02
N SER A 149 10.19 -10.70 6.09
CA SER A 149 10.24 -11.44 7.36
C SER A 149 8.90 -11.39 8.10
N PRO A 150 7.78 -11.82 7.46
CA PRO A 150 6.46 -11.79 8.09
C PRO A 150 6.45 -12.62 9.38
N SER A 151 5.83 -12.06 10.42
CA SER A 151 5.73 -12.66 11.74
C SER A 151 4.60 -13.67 11.85
N TYR A 152 3.54 -13.53 11.05
CA TYR A 152 2.32 -14.35 11.13
C TYR A 152 2.13 -15.21 9.88
N ASN A 153 2.19 -14.61 8.69
CA ASN A 153 2.04 -15.33 7.41
C ASN A 153 3.40 -15.75 6.83
N VAL A 154 3.99 -16.80 7.41
CA VAL A 154 5.36 -17.29 7.09
C VAL A 154 5.66 -17.61 5.62
N ALA A 155 4.64 -17.78 4.78
CA ALA A 155 4.78 -18.12 3.36
C ALA A 155 4.29 -17.00 2.42
N SER A 156 3.86 -15.86 2.95
CA SER A 156 3.40 -14.72 2.13
C SER A 156 3.88 -13.38 2.66
N PHE A 157 3.00 -12.64 3.31
CA PHE A 157 3.23 -11.28 3.79
C PHE A 157 2.21 -10.96 4.87
N ASP A 158 2.58 -10.05 5.76
CA ASP A 158 1.69 -9.47 6.75
C ASP A 158 1.29 -8.07 6.31
N ILE A 159 0.02 -7.75 6.45
CA ILE A 159 -0.51 -6.40 6.22
C ILE A 159 -1.54 -6.07 7.27
N TYR A 160 -1.43 -4.88 7.86
CA TYR A 160 -2.31 -4.49 8.95
C TYR A 160 -2.42 -2.97 9.13
N SER A 161 -3.46 -2.58 9.86
CA SER A 161 -3.72 -1.22 10.33
C SER A 161 -3.86 -1.26 11.85
N PHE A 162 -3.30 -0.23 12.52
CA PHE A 162 -3.41 -0.03 13.97
C PHE A 162 -4.81 0.38 14.45
N GLY A 163 -5.80 0.39 13.54
CA GLY A 163 -7.17 0.66 13.90
C GLY A 163 -7.43 2.04 14.54
N PRO A 164 -8.58 2.19 15.23
CA PRO A 164 -8.99 3.42 15.90
C PRO A 164 -8.02 3.99 16.93
N ASP A 165 -7.36 3.15 17.73
CA ASP A 165 -6.51 3.60 18.82
C ASP A 165 -5.10 4.00 18.37
N LYS A 166 -4.70 3.56 17.16
CA LYS A 166 -3.42 3.82 16.51
C LYS A 166 -2.23 3.21 17.23
N ILE A 167 -2.46 2.18 18.01
CA ILE A 167 -1.46 1.46 18.80
C ILE A 167 -1.38 0.04 18.26
N ASP A 168 -0.18 -0.37 17.87
CA ASP A 168 0.07 -1.77 17.51
C ASP A 168 -0.09 -2.66 18.74
N SER A 169 -1.14 -3.50 18.71
CA SER A 169 -1.41 -4.52 19.71
C SER A 169 -1.33 -5.92 19.11
N PHE A 170 -0.57 -6.06 18.03
CA PHE A 170 -0.18 -7.32 17.38
C PHE A 170 -1.36 -8.23 16.99
N GLY A 171 -2.54 -7.66 16.71
CA GLY A 171 -3.72 -8.44 16.33
C GLY A 171 -4.23 -9.41 17.40
N THR A 172 -3.97 -9.13 18.69
CA THR A 172 -4.49 -9.96 19.79
C THR A 172 -6.04 -9.91 19.88
N GLU A 173 -6.70 -10.85 20.57
CA GLU A 173 -8.18 -10.92 20.64
C GLU A 173 -8.84 -9.64 21.21
N THR A 174 -8.09 -8.85 21.96
CA THR A 174 -8.55 -7.56 22.53
C THR A 174 -8.10 -6.36 21.70
N SER A 175 -7.32 -6.58 20.65
CA SER A 175 -6.82 -5.54 19.76
C SER A 175 -7.92 -5.00 18.86
N ASP A 176 -7.83 -3.72 18.52
CA ASP A 176 -8.60 -3.09 17.45
C ASP A 176 -7.84 -3.01 16.12
N ASP A 177 -6.62 -3.56 16.07
CA ASP A 177 -5.85 -3.80 14.85
C ASP A 177 -6.70 -4.58 13.85
N ILE A 178 -6.46 -4.31 12.58
CA ILE A 178 -7.13 -4.98 11.48
C ILE A 178 -6.04 -5.58 10.63
N THR A 179 -6.03 -6.91 10.58
CA THR A 179 -4.91 -7.73 10.11
C THR A 179 -5.35 -8.66 8.98
N ASN A 180 -4.40 -9.23 8.26
CA ASN A 180 -4.65 -10.31 7.28
C ASN A 180 -4.38 -11.72 7.84
N TRP A 181 -4.21 -11.85 9.16
CA TRP A 181 -4.05 -13.12 9.88
C TRP A 181 -5.11 -13.24 10.98
#